data_AF-A0A7G9BP77-F1
#
_entry.id   AF-A0A7G9BP77-F1
#
_cell.length_a   1.000
_cell.length_b   1.000
_cell.length_c   1.000
_cell.angle_alpha   90.00
_cell.angle_beta   90.00
_cell.angle_gamma   90.00
#
_symmetry.space_group_name_H-M   'P 1'
#
loop_
_entity.id
_entity.type
_entity.pdbx_description
1 polymer ?
#
loop_
_entity_poly.entity_id
_entity_poly.type
_entity_poly.pdbx_seq_one_letter_code
_entity_poly.pdbx_strand_id
1 'polypeptide(L)'
;MKGFIRRFGLTLLLTLAVLSVNITNSYAQCAMCTMSAEQSVQNGNTQGKGLNKGILFLLAMPYLAVGAIGYLWYKKYRRKRASINFEQDPINLN
;
A
#
# COMPACT_ATOMS: atom_id res chain seq x y z
N MET A 1 1.01 -21.83 -24.08
CA MET A 1 1.58 -21.06 -22.93
C MET A 1 2.68 -20.07 -23.31
N LYS A 2 3.72 -20.44 -24.08
CA LYS A 2 4.84 -19.52 -24.42
C LYS A 2 4.41 -18.24 -25.15
N GLY A 3 3.41 -18.32 -26.03
CA GLY A 3 2.84 -17.15 -26.72
C GLY A 3 2.03 -16.22 -25.82
N PHE A 4 1.40 -16.75 -24.77
CA PHE A 4 0.67 -15.95 -23.78
C PHE A 4 1.65 -15.20 -22.86
N ILE A 5 2.71 -15.87 -22.39
CA ILE A 5 3.80 -15.24 -21.65
C ILE A 5 4.49 -14.15 -22.49
N ARG A 6 4.73 -14.40 -23.78
CA ARG A 6 5.40 -13.43 -24.67
C ARG A 6 4.53 -12.20 -24.93
N ARG A 7 3.22 -12.39 -25.12
CA ARG A 7 2.28 -11.28 -25.29
C ARG A 7 2.12 -10.49 -24.01
N PHE A 8 1.94 -11.17 -22.87
CA PHE A 8 1.82 -10.51 -21.56
C PHE A 8 3.08 -9.74 -21.19
N GLY A 9 4.27 -10.31 -21.43
CA GLY A 9 5.55 -9.65 -21.21
C GLY A 9 5.76 -8.43 -22.13
N LEU A 10 5.37 -8.54 -23.40
CA LEU A 10 5.44 -7.41 -24.34
C LEU A 10 4.50 -6.27 -23.95
N THR A 11 3.26 -6.60 -23.57
CA THR A 11 2.28 -5.60 -23.12
C THR A 11 2.74 -4.91 -21.83
N LEU A 12 3.28 -5.66 -20.87
CA LEU A 12 3.85 -5.12 -19.63
C LEU A 12 5.04 -4.20 -19.88
N LEU A 13 5.92 -4.58 -20.81
CA LEU A 13 7.10 -3.80 -21.16
C LEU A 13 6.72 -2.51 -21.90
N LEU A 14 5.71 -2.57 -22.76
CA LEU A 14 5.17 -1.41 -23.48
C LEU A 14 4.51 -0.42 -22.51
N THR A 15 3.74 -0.90 -21.52
CA THR A 15 3.14 -0.01 -20.51
C THR A 15 4.21 0.64 -19.64
N LEU A 16 5.20 -0.10 -19.14
CA LEU A 16 6.32 0.47 -18.40
C LEU A 16 7.08 1.54 -19.21
N ALA A 17 7.31 1.30 -20.51
CA ALA A 17 7.97 2.26 -21.38
C ALA A 17 7.14 3.56 -21.51
N VAL A 18 5.82 3.48 -21.69
CA VAL A 18 4.94 4.66 -21.76
C VAL A 18 4.92 5.43 -20.44
N LEU A 19 4.92 4.74 -19.30
CA LEU A 19 5.00 5.37 -17.98
C LEU A 19 6.31 6.15 -17.77
N SER A 20 7.42 5.73 -18.39
CA SER A 20 8.73 6.38 -18.25
C SER A 20 8.88 7.72 -19.01
N VAL A 21 7.97 8.04 -19.93
CA VAL A 21 8.01 9.28 -20.75
C VAL A 21 7.30 10.46 -20.06
N ASN A 22 6.62 10.24 -18.93
CA ASN A 22 5.85 11.28 -18.21
C ASN A 22 6.67 11.98 -17.11
N ILE A 23 7.92 12.35 -17.39
CA ILE A 23 8.78 13.14 -16.48
C ILE A 23 8.62 14.64 -16.75
N THR A 24 7.39 15.10 -17.00
CA THR A 24 7.11 16.54 -16.98
C THR A 24 6.78 16.94 -15.55
N ASN A 25 7.30 18.09 -15.11
CA ASN A 25 7.09 18.64 -13.78
C ASN A 25 5.60 18.58 -13.43
N SER A 26 5.24 17.60 -12.61
CA SER A 26 3.92 17.48 -12.04
C SER A 26 3.77 18.58 -11.01
N TYR A 27 3.38 19.78 -11.46
CA TYR A 27 2.61 20.66 -10.59
C TYR A 27 1.43 19.82 -10.13
N ALA A 28 1.49 19.38 -8.87
CA ALA A 28 0.55 18.45 -8.29
C ALA A 28 -0.87 18.87 -8.70
N GLN A 29 -1.54 18.04 -9.51
CA GLN A 29 -2.89 18.32 -10.00
C GLN A 29 -3.95 18.26 -8.88
N CYS A 30 -3.50 18.20 -7.62
CA CYS A 30 -4.32 18.41 -6.43
C CYS A 30 -3.64 19.34 -5.40
N ALA A 31 -2.64 20.14 -5.77
CA ALA A 31 -2.07 21.21 -4.92
C ALA A 31 -2.72 22.58 -5.14
N MET A 32 -3.60 22.70 -6.14
CA MET A 32 -4.42 23.90 -6.34
C MET A 32 -5.28 24.20 -5.10
N CYS A 33 -5.86 23.18 -4.46
CA CYS A 33 -6.65 23.34 -3.25
C CYS A 33 -5.79 23.78 -2.05
N THR A 34 -4.57 23.27 -1.92
CA THR A 34 -3.65 23.61 -0.83
C THR A 34 -3.12 25.05 -0.98
N MET A 35 -2.79 25.46 -2.19
CA MET A 35 -2.29 26.81 -2.48
C MET A 35 -3.36 27.88 -2.24
N SER A 36 -4.61 27.63 -2.67
CA SER A 36 -5.75 28.53 -2.39
C SER A 36 -6.06 28.62 -0.89
N ALA A 37 -5.93 27.52 -0.15
CA ALA A 37 -6.11 27.51 1.30
C ALA A 37 -4.98 28.28 2.01
N GLU A 38 -3.72 28.09 1.62
CA GLU A 38 -2.56 28.82 2.17
C GLU A 38 -2.62 30.32 1.87
N GLN A 39 -3.00 30.72 0.65
CA GLN A 39 -3.27 32.12 0.28
C GLN A 39 -4.40 32.74 1.12
N SER A 40 -5.45 31.96 1.44
CA SER A 40 -6.52 32.42 2.33
C SER A 40 -5.99 32.69 3.75
N VAL A 41 -5.06 31.87 4.26
CA VAL A 41 -4.42 32.11 5.56
C VAL A 41 -3.54 33.35 5.59
N GLN A 42 -2.81 33.63 4.51
CA GLN A 42 -1.98 34.82 4.40
C GLN A 42 -2.82 36.12 4.45
N ASN A 43 -4.07 36.08 3.99
CA ASN A 43 -5.03 37.18 4.09
C ASN A 43 -5.81 37.22 5.43
N GLY A 44 -5.36 36.49 6.45
CA GLY A 44 -5.92 36.54 7.81
C GLY A 44 -6.98 35.46 8.12
N ASN A 45 -7.31 34.57 7.18
CA ASN A 45 -8.30 33.52 7.39
C ASN A 45 -7.67 32.27 8.04
N THR A 46 -8.04 31.91 9.26
CA THR A 46 -7.40 30.78 9.98
C THR A 46 -7.78 29.39 9.48
N GLN A 47 -8.77 29.28 8.58
CA GLN A 47 -9.37 28.00 8.18
C GLN A 47 -8.44 27.10 7.34
N GLY A 48 -7.42 27.66 6.68
CA GLY A 48 -6.42 26.90 5.92
C GLY A 48 -5.22 26.41 6.75
N LYS A 49 -5.09 26.82 8.03
CA LYS A 49 -3.95 26.42 8.87
C LYS A 49 -4.00 24.91 9.14
N GLY A 50 -2.96 24.20 8.74
CA GLY A 50 -2.81 22.77 9.04
C GLY A 50 -3.40 21.80 8.01
N LEU A 51 -3.93 22.29 6.87
CA LEU A 51 -4.49 21.43 5.81
C LEU A 51 -3.48 20.38 5.31
N ASN A 52 -2.21 20.77 5.14
CA ASN A 52 -1.14 19.85 4.72
C ASN A 52 -0.90 18.73 5.77
N LYS A 53 -1.03 19.04 7.07
CA LYS A 53 -0.98 18.03 8.13
C LYS A 53 -2.18 17.08 8.06
N GLY A 54 -3.37 17.60 7.73
CA GLY A 54 -4.58 16.79 7.51
C GLY A 54 -4.44 15.82 6.34
N ILE A 55 -3.89 16.26 5.21
CA ILE A 55 -3.66 15.40 4.03
C ILE A 55 -2.68 14.27 4.37
N LEU A 56 -1.55 14.61 5.01
CA LEU A 56 -0.57 13.60 5.45
C LEU A 56 -1.18 12.62 6.46
N PHE A 57 -2.05 13.09 7.35
CA PHE A 57 -2.74 12.23 8.31
C PHE A 57 -3.71 11.26 7.62
N LEU A 58 -4.54 11.74 6.69
CA LEU A 58 -5.47 10.92 5.92
C LEU A 58 -4.75 9.89 5.04
N LEU A 59 -3.59 10.26 4.48
CA LEU A 59 -2.77 9.36 3.69
C LEU A 59 -2.06 8.30 4.56
N ALA A 60 -1.61 8.66 5.76
CA ALA A 60 -0.94 7.73 6.69
C ALA A 60 -1.91 6.73 7.35
N MET A 61 -3.13 7.17 7.67
CA MET A 61 -4.19 6.39 8.32
C MET A 61 -4.40 4.98 7.73
N PRO A 62 -4.60 4.79 6.40
CA PRO A 62 -4.86 3.47 5.84
C PRO A 62 -3.65 2.52 5.99
N TYR A 63 -2.42 3.01 5.84
CA TYR A 63 -1.23 2.17 6.01
C TYR A 63 -1.04 1.75 7.46
N LEU A 64 -1.27 2.67 8.41
CA LEU A 64 -1.22 2.35 9.83
C LEU A 64 -2.30 1.36 10.23
N ALA A 65 -3.53 1.50 9.72
CA ALA A 65 -4.62 0.58 9.99
C ALA A 65 -4.30 -0.83 9.47
N VAL A 66 -3.80 -0.96 8.24
CA VAL A 66 -3.39 -2.25 7.66
C VAL A 66 -2.24 -2.86 8.45
N GLY A 67 -1.22 -2.06 8.82
CA GLY A 67 -0.10 -2.51 9.63
C GLY A 67 -0.52 -3.02 11.01
N ALA A 68 -1.44 -2.31 11.68
CA ALA A 68 -1.97 -2.71 12.97
C ALA A 68 -2.75 -4.02 12.89
N ILE A 69 -3.66 -4.14 11.91
CA ILE A 69 -4.45 -5.37 11.69
C ILE A 69 -3.51 -6.54 11.36
N GLY A 70 -2.54 -6.34 10.47
CA GLY A 70 -1.57 -7.36 10.09
C GLY A 70 -0.71 -7.82 11.28
N TYR A 71 -0.26 -6.89 12.12
CA TYR A 71 0.49 -7.22 13.33
C TYR A 71 -0.33 -8.02 14.34
N LEU A 72 -1.57 -7.61 14.61
CA LEU A 72 -2.48 -8.34 15.51
C LEU A 72 -2.79 -9.75 14.98
N TRP A 73 -3.02 -9.87 13.67
CA TRP A 73 -3.25 -11.16 13.02
C TRP A 73 -2.02 -12.07 13.14
N TYR A 74 -0.83 -11.55 12.83
CA TYR A 74 0.42 -12.30 12.99
C TYR A 74 0.61 -12.78 14.43
N LYS A 75 0.42 -11.90 15.42
CA LYS A 75 0.56 -12.27 16.84
C LYS A 75 -0.45 -13.34 17.26
N LYS A 76 -1.70 -13.27 16.77
CA LYS A 76 -2.77 -14.22 17.12
C LYS A 76 -2.58 -15.60 16.46
N TYR A 77 -2.13 -15.64 15.21
CA TYR A 77 -2.06 -16.87 14.41
C TYR A 77 -0.67 -17.50 14.32
N ARG A 78 0.36 -16.89 14.93
CA ARG A 78 1.68 -17.50 15.09
C ARG A 78 1.56 -18.73 16.00
N ARG A 79 1.28 -19.90 15.41
CA ARG A 79 1.22 -21.17 16.14
C ARG A 79 2.57 -21.40 16.83
N LYS A 80 2.55 -21.54 18.15
CA LYS A 80 3.67 -22.15 18.88
C LYS A 80 3.84 -23.56 18.31
N ARG A 81 5.08 -23.99 18.04
CA ARG A 81 5.36 -25.34 17.53
C ARG A 81 4.66 -26.34 18.44
N ALA A 82 3.54 -26.90 17.97
CA ALA A 82 2.97 -28.06 18.61
C ALA A 82 3.94 -29.19 18.30
N SER A 83 4.57 -29.76 19.34
CA SER A 83 5.26 -31.02 19.22
C SER A 83 4.23 -32.02 18.71
N ILE A 84 4.31 -32.35 17.42
CA ILE A 84 3.55 -33.46 16.85
C ILE A 84 4.17 -34.70 17.48
N ASN A 85 3.59 -35.16 18.58
CA ASN A 85 3.86 -36.50 19.09
C ASN A 85 3.18 -37.43 18.11
N PHE A 86 3.98 -38.04 17.23
CA PHE A 86 3.51 -39.15 16.41
C PHE A 86 3.29 -40.31 17.36
N GLU A 87 2.02 -40.61 17.67
CA GLU A 87 1.66 -41.88 18.28
C GLU A 87 2.02 -42.97 17.25
N GLN A 88 3.00 -43.78 17.59
CA GLN A 88 3.51 -44.83 16.73
C GLN A 88 2.63 -46.05 16.89
N ASP A 89 1.41 -45.98 16.38
CA ASP A 89 0.56 -47.17 16.30
C ASP A 89 1.20 -48.15 15.30
N PRO A 90 1.58 -49.37 15.72
CA PRO A 90 2.18 -50.33 14.82
C PRO A 90 1.16 -50.73 13.77
N ILE A 91 1.45 -50.40 12.50
CA ILE A 91 0.62 -50.81 11.37
C ILE A 91 0.77 -52.33 11.23
N ASN A 92 -0.28 -53.05 11.65
CA ASN A 92 -0.39 -54.49 11.47
C ASN A 92 -0.78 -54.79 10.01
N LEU A 93 0.12 -55.42 9.26
CA LEU A 93 -0.14 -55.94 7.91
C LEU A 93 -0.23 -57.48 7.96
N ASN A 94 -1.26 -58.02 8.63
CA ASN A 94 -1.62 -59.43 8.47
C ASN A 94 -2.76 -59.60 7.47
#